data_AF-A0A5K1D0K9-F1
#
_entry.id   AF-A0A5K1D0K9-F1
#
_cell.length_a   1.000
_cell.length_b   1.000
_cell.length_c   1.000
_cell.angle_alpha   90.00
_cell.angle_beta   90.00
_cell.angle_gamma   90.00
#
_symmetry.space_group_name_H-M   'P 1'
#
loop_
_entity.id
_entity.type
_entity.pdbx_description
1 polymer ?
#
loop_
_entity_poly.entity_id
_entity_poly.type
_entity_poly.pdbx_seq_one_letter_code
_entity_poly.pdbx_strand_id
1 'polypeptide(L)'
;MHYVKAWLGGASISTLSEEYKEKKKDGLRVQRAQVHAALAVAGVAAAILGFAANSTSGWDPALVSAASLVAAVCSETAEALGADGACVSSVVNSAILACSPNEILTLTASAAT
;
A
#
# COMPACT_ATOMS: atom_id res chain seq x y z
N MET A 1 6.35 -18.71 -27.73
CA MET A 1 6.19 -17.48 -26.92
C MET A 1 4.80 -17.44 -26.30
N HIS A 2 4.51 -18.22 -25.25
CA HIS A 2 3.17 -18.27 -24.64
C HIS A 2 3.28 -18.55 -23.12
N TYR A 3 3.78 -17.59 -22.34
CA TYR A 3 3.79 -17.71 -20.87
C TYR A 3 3.30 -16.45 -20.15
N VAL A 4 2.77 -15.45 -20.87
CA VAL A 4 2.26 -14.20 -20.27
C VAL A 4 0.74 -14.18 -20.07
N LYS A 5 0.00 -15.24 -20.44
CA LYS A 5 -1.47 -15.27 -20.34
C LYS A 5 -2.02 -15.99 -19.10
N ALA A 6 -1.15 -16.45 -18.20
CA ALA A 6 -1.55 -17.10 -16.95
C ALA A 6 -1.44 -16.19 -15.71
N TRP A 7 -0.90 -14.97 -15.85
CA TRP A 7 -0.67 -14.06 -14.71
C TRP A 7 -1.82 -13.09 -14.44
N LEU A 8 -2.82 -13.02 -15.33
CA LEU A 8 -4.06 -12.24 -15.15
C LEU A 8 -5.27 -13.10 -14.75
N GLY A 9 -5.03 -14.31 -14.23
CA GLY A 9 -6.07 -15.28 -13.91
C GLY A 9 -6.17 -15.57 -12.41
N GLY A 10 -6.89 -14.74 -11.68
CA GLY A 10 -7.77 -15.25 -10.62
C GLY A 10 -7.16 -15.88 -9.36
N ALA A 11 -5.94 -15.53 -8.95
CA ALA A 11 -5.60 -15.56 -7.53
C ALA A 11 -6.23 -14.32 -6.88
N SER A 12 -7.56 -14.39 -6.74
CA SER A 12 -8.41 -13.29 -6.35
C SER A 12 -7.96 -12.72 -5.01
N ILE A 13 -7.83 -11.40 -4.94
CA ILE A 13 -7.64 -10.58 -3.73
C ILE A 13 -8.64 -10.99 -2.62
N SER A 14 -9.72 -11.70 -2.97
CA SER A 14 -10.65 -12.34 -2.05
C SER A 14 -9.99 -13.32 -1.07
N THR A 15 -8.95 -14.09 -1.44
CA THR A 15 -8.30 -15.02 -0.50
C THR A 15 -7.51 -14.30 0.59
N LEU A 16 -6.94 -13.14 0.27
CA LEU A 16 -6.34 -12.24 1.27
C LEU A 16 -7.43 -11.63 2.17
N SER A 17 -8.63 -11.36 1.64
CA SER A 17 -9.78 -10.87 2.43
C SER A 17 -10.38 -11.94 3.36
N GLU A 18 -10.27 -13.23 2.99
CA GLU A 18 -10.80 -14.37 3.75
C GLU A 18 -9.91 -14.67 4.98
N GLU A 19 -8.59 -14.63 4.84
CA GLU A 19 -7.66 -14.75 5.97
C GLU A 19 -7.82 -13.59 6.98
N TYR A 20 -8.17 -12.38 6.51
CA TYR A 20 -8.48 -11.24 7.39
C TYR A 20 -9.84 -11.36 8.09
N LYS A 21 -10.81 -12.06 7.49
CA LYS A 21 -12.17 -12.25 8.05
C LYS A 21 -12.19 -13.20 9.26
N GLU A 22 -11.26 -14.14 9.36
CA GLU A 22 -11.21 -15.13 10.44
C GLU A 22 -10.77 -14.52 11.80
N LYS A 23 -10.21 -13.30 11.79
CA LYS A 23 -9.88 -12.50 12.99
C LYS A 23 -11.05 -11.65 13.53
N LYS A 24 -12.29 -11.85 13.06
CA LYS A 24 -13.48 -11.04 13.43
C LYS A 24 -14.15 -11.37 14.78
N LYS A 25 -13.45 -11.95 15.75
CA LYS A 25 -14.07 -12.19 17.08
C LYS A 25 -13.93 -11.00 18.06
N ASP A 26 -13.21 -9.93 17.68
CA ASP A 26 -13.07 -8.66 18.43
C ASP A 26 -13.24 -7.41 17.51
N GLY A 27 -14.47 -7.10 17.11
CA GLY A 27 -14.78 -6.32 15.89
C GLY A 27 -14.36 -4.83 15.83
N LEU A 28 -14.32 -4.08 16.94
CA LEU A 28 -14.11 -2.61 16.88
C LEU A 28 -12.65 -2.16 17.07
N ARG A 29 -11.85 -2.93 17.82
CA ARG A 29 -10.44 -2.62 18.07
C ARG A 29 -9.54 -3.07 16.91
N VAL A 30 -9.89 -4.20 16.29
CA VAL A 30 -9.16 -4.75 15.15
C VAL A 30 -9.30 -3.86 13.91
N GLN A 31 -10.49 -3.30 13.66
CA GLN A 31 -10.75 -2.47 12.48
C GLN A 31 -9.89 -1.19 12.43
N ARG A 32 -9.76 -0.46 13.55
CA ARG A 32 -8.90 0.74 13.61
C ARG A 32 -7.42 0.42 13.38
N ALA A 33 -6.94 -0.68 13.96
CA ALA A 33 -5.58 -1.14 13.74
C ALA A 33 -5.34 -1.53 12.27
N GLN A 34 -6.32 -2.18 11.63
CA GLN A 34 -6.25 -2.54 10.20
C GLN A 34 -6.26 -1.31 9.28
N VAL A 35 -7.08 -0.30 9.56
CA VAL A 35 -7.06 0.97 8.81
C VAL A 35 -5.68 1.63 8.91
N HIS A 36 -5.11 1.69 10.11
CA HIS A 36 -3.80 2.30 10.31
C HIS A 36 -2.70 1.54 9.57
N ALA A 37 -2.70 0.21 9.66
CA ALA A 37 -1.74 -0.63 8.94
C ALA A 37 -1.87 -0.45 7.41
N ALA A 38 -3.09 -0.43 6.87
CA ALA A 38 -3.32 -0.23 5.44
C ALA A 38 -2.83 1.15 4.98
N LEU A 39 -3.13 2.22 5.73
CA LEU A 39 -2.64 3.56 5.45
C LEU A 39 -1.11 3.66 5.52
N ALA A 40 -0.50 2.99 6.49
CA ALA A 40 0.95 2.99 6.66
C ALA A 40 1.65 2.31 5.47
N VAL A 41 1.16 1.14 5.04
CA VAL A 41 1.69 0.44 3.85
C VAL A 41 1.44 1.24 2.58
N ALA A 42 0.26 1.86 2.42
CA ALA A 42 -0.04 2.73 1.29
C ALA A 42 0.94 3.92 1.22
N GLY A 43 1.20 4.56 2.36
CA GLY A 43 2.16 5.66 2.46
C GLY A 43 3.58 5.25 2.10
N VAL A 44 4.10 4.14 2.63
CA VAL A 44 5.45 3.64 2.29
C VAL A 44 5.56 3.33 0.80
N ALA A 45 4.58 2.63 0.23
CA ALA A 45 4.57 2.29 -1.18
C ALA A 45 4.51 3.54 -2.09
N ALA A 46 3.71 4.54 -1.71
CA ALA A 46 3.61 5.82 -2.39
C ALA A 46 4.92 6.62 -2.32
N ALA A 47 5.63 6.59 -1.19
CA ALA A 47 6.93 7.23 -1.05
C ALA A 47 8.01 6.58 -1.93
N ILE A 48 8.01 5.24 -2.00
CA ILE A 48 8.91 4.50 -2.92
C ILE A 48 8.61 4.87 -4.37
N LEU A 49 7.32 4.95 -4.75
CA LEU A 49 6.89 5.37 -6.08
C LEU A 49 7.37 6.79 -6.41
N GLY A 50 7.17 7.76 -5.51
CA GLY A 50 7.61 9.15 -5.69
C GLY A 50 9.12 9.28 -5.80
N PHE A 51 9.85 8.61 -4.92
CA PHE A 51 11.31 8.58 -4.95
C PHE A 51 11.85 7.97 -6.24
N ALA A 52 11.26 6.86 -6.69
CA ALA A 52 11.64 6.21 -7.93
C ALA A 52 11.39 7.10 -9.15
N ALA A 53 10.26 7.82 -9.19
CA ALA A 53 9.90 8.74 -10.27
C ALA A 53 10.83 9.97 -10.35
N ASN A 54 11.36 10.42 -9.22
CA ASN A 54 12.28 11.56 -9.16
C ASN A 54 13.77 11.17 -9.26
N SER A 55 14.09 9.88 -9.13
CA SER A 55 15.46 9.38 -9.18
C SER A 55 15.96 9.28 -10.63
N THR A 56 17.11 9.91 -10.92
CA THR A 56 17.78 9.78 -12.23
C THR A 56 18.48 8.44 -12.42
N SER A 57 18.65 7.66 -11.35
CA SER A 57 19.39 6.39 -11.33
C SER A 57 18.61 5.16 -11.82
N GLY A 58 17.44 5.34 -12.44
CA GLY A 58 16.69 4.27 -13.09
C GLY A 58 16.27 3.15 -12.14
N TRP A 59 15.22 3.39 -11.36
CA TRP A 59 14.57 2.32 -10.60
C TRP A 59 13.98 1.28 -11.55
N ASP A 60 13.94 0.01 -11.11
CA ASP A 60 13.34 -1.05 -11.90
C ASP A 60 11.83 -0.75 -12.14
N PRO A 61 11.36 -0.74 -13.39
CA PRO A 61 9.98 -0.39 -13.69
C PRO A 61 8.98 -1.41 -13.12
N ALA A 62 9.37 -2.67 -12.91
CA ALA A 62 8.51 -3.64 -12.24
C ALA A 62 8.37 -3.34 -10.74
N LEU A 63 9.43 -2.85 -10.08
CA LEU A 63 9.35 -2.35 -8.70
C LEU A 63 8.42 -1.13 -8.59
N VAL A 64 8.54 -0.17 -9.50
CA VAL A 64 7.66 1.00 -9.56
C VAL A 64 6.19 0.59 -9.75
N SER A 65 5.94 -0.36 -10.66
CA SER A 65 4.60 -0.90 -10.91
C SER A 65 4.04 -1.64 -9.69
N ALA A 66 4.85 -2.44 -9.01
CA ALA A 66 4.46 -3.14 -7.78
C ALA A 66 4.13 -2.14 -6.65
N ALA A 67 4.97 -1.12 -6.45
CA ALA A 67 4.74 -0.09 -5.44
C ALA A 67 3.44 0.70 -5.72
N SER A 68 3.19 1.06 -6.97
CA SER A 68 1.94 1.72 -7.37
C SER A 68 0.71 0.84 -7.09
N LEU A 69 0.77 -0.45 -7.43
CA LEU A 69 -0.32 -1.39 -7.17
C LEU A 69 -0.57 -1.56 -5.67
N VAL A 70 0.48 -1.71 -4.87
CA VAL A 70 0.36 -1.84 -3.40
C VAL A 70 -0.23 -0.56 -2.81
N ALA A 71 0.22 0.63 -3.23
CA ALA A 71 -0.34 1.89 -2.78
C ALA A 71 -1.85 2.00 -3.08
N ALA A 72 -2.27 1.58 -4.28
CA ALA A 72 -3.67 1.58 -4.68
C ALA A 72 -4.51 0.58 -3.87
N VAL A 73 -4.08 -0.68 -3.79
CA VAL A 73 -4.81 -1.74 -3.05
C VAL A 73 -4.91 -1.38 -1.57
N CYS A 74 -3.83 -0.89 -0.96
CA CYS A 74 -3.85 -0.51 0.45
C CYS A 74 -4.75 0.71 0.71
N SER A 75 -4.80 1.68 -0.20
CA SER A 75 -5.72 2.83 -0.12
C SER A 75 -7.18 2.36 -0.16
N GLU A 76 -7.54 1.52 -1.14
CA GLU A 76 -8.90 0.98 -1.27
C GLU A 76 -9.29 0.11 -0.07
N THR A 77 -8.35 -0.69 0.46
CA THR A 77 -8.60 -1.46 1.70
C THR A 77 -8.78 -0.57 2.91
N ALA A 78 -8.04 0.54 3.03
CA ALA A 78 -8.21 1.49 4.13
C ALA A 78 -9.61 2.12 4.09
N GLU A 79 -10.08 2.54 2.91
CA GLU A 79 -11.43 3.08 2.70
C GLU A 79 -12.52 2.03 2.99
N ALA A 80 -12.35 0.79 2.51
CA ALA A 80 -13.26 -0.32 2.80
C ALA A 80 -13.33 -0.66 4.30
N LEU A 81 -12.26 -0.38 5.05
CA LEU A 81 -12.19 -0.52 6.50
C LEU A 81 -12.68 0.73 7.25
N GLY A 82 -13.09 1.79 6.56
CA GLY A 82 -13.71 3.00 7.12
C GLY A 82 -12.78 4.20 7.28
N ALA A 83 -11.63 4.22 6.58
CA ALA A 83 -10.81 5.43 6.46
C ALA A 83 -11.54 6.51 5.64
N ASP A 84 -11.31 7.77 5.97
CA ASP A 84 -11.76 8.91 5.16
C ASP A 84 -10.89 9.04 3.90
N GLY A 85 -11.51 9.08 2.72
CA GLY A 85 -10.79 9.14 1.45
C GLY A 85 -9.94 10.41 1.26
N ALA A 86 -10.32 11.54 1.88
CA ALA A 86 -9.49 12.75 1.84
C ALA A 86 -8.23 12.59 2.70
N CYS A 87 -8.35 11.93 3.86
CA CYS A 87 -7.20 11.52 4.68
C CYS A 87 -6.26 10.57 3.91
N VAL A 88 -6.81 9.54 3.25
CA VAL A 88 -6.03 8.58 2.43
C VAL A 88 -5.25 9.31 1.33
N SER A 89 -5.95 10.15 0.54
CA SER A 89 -5.33 10.93 -0.54
C SER A 89 -4.25 11.89 -0.02
N SER A 90 -4.50 12.55 1.12
CA SER A 90 -3.52 13.43 1.76
C SER A 90 -2.25 12.68 2.17
N VAL A 91 -2.37 11.52 2.80
CA VAL A 91 -1.24 10.67 3.22
C VAL A 91 -0.43 10.23 2.00
N VAL A 92 -1.10 9.71 0.96
CA VAL A 92 -0.44 9.23 -0.27
C VAL A 92 0.29 10.37 -0.98
N ASN A 93 -0.36 11.53 -1.16
CA ASN A 93 0.25 12.67 -1.81
C ASN A 93 1.44 13.21 -1.01
N SER A 94 1.31 13.31 0.32
CA SER A 94 2.43 13.69 1.20
C SER A 94 3.59 12.72 1.10
N ALA A 95 3.30 11.42 1.06
CA ALA A 95 4.32 10.38 0.94
C ALA A 95 5.06 10.43 -0.41
N ILE A 96 4.37 10.68 -1.53
CA ILE A 96 5.01 10.87 -2.84
C ILE A 96 5.99 12.06 -2.82
N LEU A 97 5.64 13.13 -2.09
CA LEU A 97 6.50 14.30 -1.92
C LEU A 97 7.69 14.05 -0.98
N ALA A 98 7.64 13.00 -0.14
CA ALA A 98 8.72 12.57 0.74
C ALA A 98 9.82 11.87 -0.07
N CYS A 99 10.57 12.65 -0.84
CA CYS A 99 11.49 12.18 -1.87
C CYS A 99 12.93 11.94 -1.36
N SER A 100 13.13 11.67 -0.08
CA SER A 100 14.46 11.35 0.45
C SER A 100 14.52 9.93 1.03
N PRO A 101 15.63 9.20 0.87
CA PRO A 101 15.78 7.86 1.45
C PRO A 101 15.58 7.85 2.97
N ASN A 102 15.99 8.92 3.65
CA ASN A 102 15.87 9.04 5.10
C ASN A 102 14.40 9.20 5.54
N GLU A 103 13.57 9.90 4.74
CA GLU A 103 12.13 10.01 4.99
C GLU A 103 11.43 8.66 4.77
N ILE A 104 11.78 7.92 3.71
CA ILE A 104 11.21 6.59 3.43
C ILE A 104 11.54 5.61 4.56
N LEU A 105 12.78 5.62 5.06
CA LEU A 105 13.20 4.80 6.20
C LEU A 105 12.38 5.15 7.46
N THR A 106 12.17 6.43 7.72
CA THR A 106 11.39 6.91 8.86
C THR A 106 9.91 6.51 8.76
N LEU A 107 9.30 6.69 7.57
CA LEU A 107 7.94 6.24 7.26
C LEU A 107 7.79 4.72 7.47
N THR A 108 8.78 3.95 7.02
CA THR A 108 8.79 2.48 7.17
C THR A 108 8.89 2.06 8.63
N ALA A 109 9.73 2.73 9.42
CA ALA A 109 9.84 2.48 10.86
C ALA A 109 8.52 2.80 11.58
N SER A 110 7.85 3.90 11.21
CA SER A 110 6.53 4.24 11.74
C SER A 110 5.45 3.25 11.30
N ALA A 111 5.58 2.60 10.15
CA ALA A 111 4.61 1.62 9.66
C ALA A 111 4.72 0.26 10.36
N ALA A 112 5.87 -0.03 11.00
CA ALA A 112 6.13 -1.30 11.66
C ALA A 112 5.63 -1.40 13.10
N THR A 113 5.05 -0.32 13.65
CA THR A 113 4.53 -0.23 15.04
C THR A 113 3.04 -0.49 15.12
#